data_AF-T1HLY6-F1
#
_entry.id   AF-T1HLY6-F1
#
_cell.length_a   1.000
_cell.length_b   1.000
_cell.length_c   1.000
_cell.angle_alpha   90.00
_cell.angle_beta   90.00
_cell.angle_gamma   90.00
#
_symmetry.space_group_name_H-M   'P 1'
#
loop_
_entity.id
_entity.type
_entity.pdbx_description
1 polymer ?
#
loop_
_entity_poly.entity_id
_entity_poly.type
_entity_poly.pdbx_seq_one_letter_code
_entity_poly.pdbx_strand_id
1 'polypeptide(L)'
;MVPSLVFSTIILVILLTDNCRVSGVLHPPGSLPTTICDLPYCSCDQKVYCRCTEPMQIQNELFHSQGIRFDVGAVNPEALNNSFIKLRKQIGLKFLEDCVNAATSSKTSVIYKDLKYDLNFINEWPSINDLTWIIKARGELISLNYKRYETSASSLCSLCNLSQQEDIYHFIAICPILKEFRVKWLKKAVLTREELINYLNGADFKALINYCKTAWQYRYFLVQEFNY
;
A
#
# COMPACT_ATOMS: atom_id res chain seq x y z
N MET A 1 29.12 8.22 33.64
CA MET A 1 28.57 9.22 32.71
C MET A 1 29.03 8.83 31.30
N VAL A 2 28.11 8.36 30.46
CA VAL A 2 28.38 8.01 29.06
C VAL A 2 27.62 9.03 28.21
N PRO A 3 28.28 9.85 27.37
CA PRO A 3 27.56 10.66 26.41
C PRO A 3 27.14 9.79 25.23
N SER A 4 25.83 9.81 25.00
CA SER A 4 25.13 9.35 23.82
C SER A 4 25.68 9.96 22.51
N LEU A 5 26.18 9.12 21.61
CA LEU A 5 26.33 9.43 20.19
C LEU A 5 25.69 8.28 19.40
N VAL A 6 24.39 8.42 19.13
CA VAL A 6 23.63 7.51 18.28
C VAL A 6 24.01 7.82 16.82
N PHE A 7 24.74 6.88 16.21
CA PHE A 7 25.07 6.87 14.79
C PHE A 7 23.79 6.92 13.96
N SER A 8 23.59 8.03 13.25
CA SER A 8 22.48 8.20 12.31
C SER A 8 22.93 7.77 10.92
N THR A 9 22.77 6.49 10.59
CA THR A 9 22.92 5.99 9.23
C THR A 9 21.71 6.46 8.41
N ILE A 10 21.90 7.40 7.50
CA ILE A 10 20.86 7.82 6.55
C ILE A 10 20.93 6.85 5.37
N ILE A 11 19.98 5.91 5.31
CA ILE A 11 19.80 5.02 4.17
C ILE A 11 18.94 5.77 3.14
N LEU A 12 19.53 6.11 1.99
CA LEU A 12 18.83 6.68 0.85
C LEU A 12 18.44 5.52 -0.08
N VAL A 13 17.18 5.07 -0.01
CA VAL A 13 16.62 4.14 -1.01
C VAL A 13 15.88 4.97 -2.05
N ILE A 14 16.48 5.17 -3.22
CA ILE A 14 15.79 5.73 -4.38
C ILE A 14 15.30 4.54 -5.22
N LEU A 15 13.98 4.38 -5.32
CA LEU A 15 13.37 3.46 -6.27
C LEU A 15 13.38 4.13 -7.65
N LEU A 16 14.27 3.69 -8.52
CA LEU A 16 14.22 3.99 -9.96
C LEU A 16 13.47 2.86 -10.66
N THR A 17 12.69 3.22 -11.67
CA THR A 17 11.80 2.34 -12.44
C THR A 17 12.53 1.15 -13.08
N ASP A 18 11.78 0.04 -13.18
CA ASP A 18 11.99 -1.20 -13.94
C ASP A 18 13.45 -1.60 -14.23
N ASN A 19 14.01 -2.36 -13.28
CA ASN A 19 15.22 -3.21 -13.33
C ASN A 19 16.54 -2.72 -12.71
N CYS A 20 16.60 -1.59 -12.00
CA CYS A 20 17.80 -1.20 -11.24
C CYS A 20 17.50 -0.90 -9.76
N ARG A 21 18.00 -1.75 -8.86
CA ARG A 21 18.10 -1.42 -7.42
C ARG A 21 19.48 -0.83 -7.15
N VAL A 22 19.56 0.45 -6.84
CA VAL A 22 20.78 1.07 -6.32
C VAL A 22 20.55 1.43 -4.85
N SER A 23 21.31 0.78 -3.97
CA SER A 23 21.35 1.09 -2.54
C SER A 23 22.57 1.98 -2.28
N GLY A 24 22.35 3.25 -1.95
CA GLY A 24 23.43 4.16 -1.55
C GLY A 24 23.40 4.40 -0.04
N VAL A 25 24.46 4.00 0.67
CA VAL A 25 24.67 4.37 2.07
C VAL A 25 25.66 5.53 2.12
N LEU A 26 25.21 6.68 2.62
CA LEU A 26 26.11 7.81 2.89
C LEU A 26 26.67 7.67 4.31
N HIS A 27 27.98 7.49 4.38
CA HIS A 27 28.73 7.37 5.61
C HIS A 27 29.33 8.72 6.02
N PRO A 28 29.36 9.07 7.31
CA PRO A 28 30.10 10.24 7.79
C PRO A 28 31.60 10.06 7.47
N PRO A 29 32.33 11.18 7.22
CA PRO A 29 33.75 11.14 6.90
C PRO A 29 34.54 10.44 8.02
N GLY A 30 35.24 9.35 7.66
CA GLY A 30 36.07 8.56 8.58
C GLY A 30 35.46 7.24 9.07
N SER A 31 34.25 6.87 8.67
CA SER A 31 33.69 5.54 8.97
C SER A 31 34.05 4.50 7.89
N LEU A 32 34.34 3.26 8.32
CA LEU A 32 34.55 2.12 7.43
C LEU A 32 33.22 1.71 6.78
N PRO A 33 33.12 1.66 5.45
CA PRO A 33 31.86 1.34 4.78
C PRO A 33 31.55 -0.16 4.88
N THR A 34 30.34 -0.47 5.31
CA THR A 34 29.74 -1.82 5.23
C THR A 34 28.47 -1.73 4.42
N THR A 35 28.55 -2.09 3.14
CA THR A 35 27.38 -2.38 2.31
C THR A 35 27.52 -3.77 1.71
N ILE A 36 26.46 -4.56 1.85
CA ILE A 36 26.26 -5.84 1.17
C ILE A 36 25.54 -5.55 -0.15
N CYS A 37 26.11 -6.02 -1.26
CA CYS A 37 25.54 -5.88 -2.59
C CYS A 37 24.78 -7.17 -2.94
N ASP A 38 23.46 -7.20 -2.75
CA ASP A 38 22.60 -8.34 -3.13
C ASP A 38 22.03 -8.14 -4.55
N LEU A 39 22.91 -8.14 -5.57
CA LEU A 39 22.50 -8.18 -6.97
C LEU A 39 22.88 -9.53 -7.60
N PRO A 40 21.95 -10.21 -8.30
CA PRO A 40 22.12 -11.60 -8.78
C PRO A 40 23.15 -11.79 -9.91
N TYR A 41 23.86 -10.73 -10.34
CA TYR A 41 24.82 -10.77 -11.45
C TYR A 41 26.18 -10.09 -11.14
N CYS A 42 26.49 -9.72 -9.90
CA CYS A 42 27.82 -9.21 -9.56
C CYS A 42 28.77 -10.35 -9.16
N SER A 43 29.62 -10.77 -10.10
CA SER A 43 30.77 -11.64 -9.83
C SER A 43 32.01 -10.80 -9.47
N CYS A 44 31.86 -9.84 -8.55
CA CYS A 44 32.87 -8.83 -8.27
C CYS A 44 33.34 -8.92 -6.82
N ASP A 45 34.45 -9.62 -6.59
CA ASP A 45 35.17 -9.70 -5.31
C ASP A 45 36.01 -8.42 -5.02
N GLN A 46 35.59 -7.28 -5.58
CA GLN A 46 36.26 -5.99 -5.40
C GLN A 46 35.25 -4.90 -5.06
N LYS A 47 35.51 -4.24 -3.93
CA LYS A 47 34.74 -3.12 -3.39
C LYS A 47 34.74 -1.95 -4.39
N VAL A 48 33.67 -1.82 -5.17
CA VAL A 48 33.47 -0.67 -6.06
C VAL A 48 32.81 0.46 -5.26
N TYR A 49 33.53 1.56 -5.10
CA TYR A 49 33.01 2.82 -4.57
C TYR A 49 32.31 3.58 -5.71
N CYS A 50 30.98 3.71 -5.67
CA CYS A 50 30.29 4.61 -6.59
C CYS A 50 30.36 6.05 -6.05
N ARG A 51 31.30 6.84 -6.58
CA ARG A 51 31.28 8.30 -6.46
C ARG A 51 30.29 8.82 -7.51
N CYS A 52 29.15 9.36 -7.11
CA CYS A 52 28.27 10.05 -8.05
C CYS A 52 28.99 11.33 -8.50
N THR A 53 29.63 11.30 -9.66
CA THR A 53 30.43 12.41 -10.20
C THR A 53 29.58 13.58 -10.69
N GLU A 54 28.26 13.44 -10.77
CA GLU A 54 27.38 14.50 -11.27
C GLU A 54 26.06 14.58 -10.47
N PRO A 55 26.01 15.32 -9.34
CA PRO A 55 24.76 15.64 -8.64
C PRO A 55 23.69 16.30 -9.53
N MET A 56 24.08 16.89 -10.67
CA MET A 56 23.16 17.40 -11.69
C MET A 56 22.31 16.32 -12.37
N GLN A 57 22.80 15.08 -12.50
CA GLN A 57 22.04 14.01 -13.17
C GLN A 57 20.81 13.59 -12.35
N ILE A 58 20.95 13.46 -11.02
CA ILE A 58 19.84 13.14 -10.11
C ILE A 58 18.80 14.26 -10.08
N GLN A 59 19.24 15.53 -10.08
CA GLN A 59 18.35 16.68 -10.17
C GLN A 59 17.56 16.67 -11.48
N ASN A 60 18.23 16.39 -12.60
CA ASN A 60 17.61 16.33 -13.91
C ASN A 60 16.62 15.17 -14.02
N GLU A 61 16.91 13.99 -13.48
CA GLU A 61 16.00 12.85 -13.50
C GLU A 61 14.75 13.07 -12.63
N LEU A 62 14.90 13.60 -11.42
CA LEU A 62 13.75 13.96 -10.57
C LEU A 62 12.91 15.09 -11.18
N PHE A 63 13.55 16.03 -11.88
CA PHE A 63 12.84 17.07 -12.59
C PHE A 63 12.13 16.54 -13.85
N HIS A 64 12.76 15.67 -14.63
CA HIS A 64 12.18 15.11 -15.86
C HIS A 64 11.09 14.07 -15.59
N SER A 65 11.30 13.16 -14.64
CA SER A 65 10.32 12.11 -14.31
C SER A 65 9.23 12.64 -13.37
N GLN A 66 9.59 13.51 -12.42
CA GLN A 66 8.73 13.90 -11.33
C GLN A 66 8.46 15.41 -11.23
N GLY A 67 9.08 16.26 -12.03
CA GLY A 67 8.89 17.73 -11.95
C GLY A 67 9.48 18.35 -10.68
N ILE A 68 10.29 17.60 -9.92
CA ILE A 68 10.80 18.03 -8.61
C ILE A 68 12.19 18.66 -8.77
N ARG A 69 12.36 19.88 -8.25
CA ARG A 69 13.66 20.56 -8.20
C ARG A 69 14.27 20.41 -6.81
N PHE A 70 15.50 19.91 -6.76
CA PHE A 70 16.30 19.79 -5.55
C PHE A 70 17.58 20.59 -5.71
N ASP A 71 17.98 21.40 -4.73
CA ASP A 71 19.24 22.13 -4.77
C ASP A 71 20.28 21.41 -3.90
N VAL A 72 21.34 20.89 -4.53
CA VAL A 72 22.43 20.17 -3.87
C VAL A 72 23.52 21.15 -3.38
N GLY A 73 23.42 22.44 -3.71
CA GLY A 73 24.42 23.47 -3.40
C GLY A 73 24.48 23.92 -1.93
N ALA A 74 23.74 23.29 -1.02
CA ALA A 74 23.69 23.66 0.39
C ALA A 74 25.06 23.42 1.08
N VAL A 75 25.67 24.49 1.56
CA VAL A 75 27.06 24.49 2.08
C VAL A 75 27.15 23.95 3.53
N ASN A 76 26.03 23.86 4.25
CA ASN A 76 26.01 23.32 5.61
C ASN A 76 25.06 22.11 5.77
N PRO A 77 25.35 21.18 6.72
CA PRO A 77 24.57 19.96 6.91
C PRO A 77 23.09 20.18 7.28
N GLU A 78 22.77 21.26 7.99
CA GLU A 78 21.40 21.58 8.43
C GLU A 78 20.51 22.01 7.26
N ALA A 79 21.01 22.88 6.39
CA ALA A 79 20.35 23.30 5.17
C ALA A 79 20.16 22.12 4.20
N LEU A 80 21.13 21.21 4.13
CA LEU A 80 21.01 19.98 3.35
C LEU A 80 19.92 19.05 3.94
N ASN A 81 19.88 18.85 5.25
CA ASN A 81 18.85 18.05 5.92
C ASN A 81 17.44 18.64 5.72
N ASN A 82 17.28 19.95 5.86
CA ASN A 82 16.01 20.64 5.59
C ASN A 82 15.57 20.47 4.13
N SER A 83 16.52 20.52 3.20
CA SER A 83 16.27 20.26 1.78
C SER A 83 15.80 18.81 1.56
N PHE A 84 16.40 17.83 2.24
CA PHE A 84 15.96 16.43 2.19
C PHE A 84 14.56 16.21 2.77
N ILE A 85 14.23 16.83 3.90
CA ILE A 85 12.89 16.77 4.49
C ILE A 85 11.85 17.32 3.50
N LYS A 86 12.17 18.45 2.85
CA LYS A 86 11.32 19.06 1.83
C LYS A 86 11.16 18.15 0.61
N LEU A 87 12.25 17.57 0.11
CA LEU A 87 12.25 16.64 -1.00
C LEU A 87 11.40 15.41 -0.70
N ARG A 88 11.58 14.78 0.46
CA ARG A 88 10.78 13.63 0.90
C ARG A 88 9.29 13.95 0.94
N LYS A 89 8.93 15.14 1.43
CA LYS A 89 7.54 15.60 1.44
C LYS A 89 6.99 15.76 0.02
N GLN A 90 7.76 16.34 -0.90
CA GLN A 90 7.34 16.52 -2.30
C GLN A 90 7.16 15.20 -3.04
N ILE A 91 8.11 14.26 -2.89
CA ILE A 91 8.01 12.91 -3.46
C ILE A 91 6.76 12.20 -2.91
N GLY A 92 6.53 12.27 -1.59
CA GLY A 92 5.35 11.66 -0.97
C GLY A 92 4.03 12.24 -1.48
N LEU A 93 3.95 13.56 -1.64
CA LEU A 93 2.75 14.22 -2.17
C LEU A 93 2.49 13.86 -3.63
N LYS A 94 3.53 13.86 -4.47
CA LYS A 94 3.40 13.48 -5.87
C LYS A 94 3.03 12.02 -6.05
N PHE A 95 3.67 11.12 -5.30
CA PHE A 95 3.31 9.70 -5.32
C PHE A 95 1.85 9.49 -4.92
N LEU A 96 1.36 10.20 -3.89
CA LEU A 96 -0.04 10.16 -3.50
C LEU A 96 -0.96 10.65 -4.62
N GLU A 97 -0.62 11.77 -5.26
CA GLU A 97 -1.37 12.33 -6.40
C GLU A 97 -1.44 11.33 -7.56
N ASP A 98 -0.32 10.71 -7.93
CA ASP A 98 -0.25 9.70 -8.99
C ASP A 98 -1.12 8.48 -8.64
N CYS A 99 -1.07 8.00 -7.40
CA CYS A 99 -1.93 6.91 -6.93
C CYS A 99 -3.42 7.27 -6.98
N VAL A 100 -3.80 8.48 -6.54
CA VAL A 100 -5.19 8.95 -6.58
C VAL A 100 -5.68 9.10 -8.02
N ASN A 101 -4.85 9.61 -8.92
CA ASN A 101 -5.17 9.73 -10.34
C ASN A 101 -5.35 8.35 -10.98
N ALA A 102 -4.48 7.40 -10.69
CA ALA A 102 -4.62 6.02 -11.16
C ALA A 102 -5.89 5.34 -10.60
N ALA A 103 -6.23 5.61 -9.34
CA ALA A 103 -7.41 5.08 -8.66
C ALA A 103 -8.72 5.59 -9.29
N THR A 104 -8.83 6.91 -9.47
CA THR A 104 -10.03 7.60 -9.97
C THR A 104 -10.26 7.38 -11.46
N SER A 105 -9.18 7.25 -12.25
CA SER A 105 -9.26 6.92 -13.68
C SER A 105 -9.42 5.42 -13.97
N SER A 106 -9.43 4.58 -12.93
CA SER A 106 -9.54 3.13 -13.09
C SER A 106 -10.89 2.72 -13.69
N LYS A 107 -10.85 2.10 -14.87
CA LYS A 107 -12.03 1.53 -15.54
C LYS A 107 -12.47 0.20 -14.95
N THR A 108 -11.54 -0.53 -14.33
CA THR A 108 -11.75 -1.88 -13.83
C THR A 108 -12.20 -1.90 -12.38
N SER A 109 -12.09 -0.77 -11.68
CA SER A 109 -12.38 -0.71 -10.27
C SER A 109 -13.82 -0.34 -9.94
N VAL A 110 -14.57 -1.30 -9.40
CA VAL A 110 -15.97 -1.06 -9.02
C VAL A 110 -16.04 -0.10 -7.85
N ILE A 111 -15.33 -0.34 -6.75
CA ILE A 111 -15.50 0.45 -5.51
C ILE A 111 -14.42 1.51 -5.30
N TYR A 112 -13.17 1.24 -5.68
CA TYR A 112 -12.01 2.05 -5.28
C TYR A 112 -12.07 3.53 -5.70
N LYS A 113 -12.78 3.84 -6.79
CA LYS A 113 -12.95 5.22 -7.32
C LYS A 113 -13.84 6.11 -6.46
N ASP A 114 -14.67 5.52 -5.61
CA ASP A 114 -15.62 6.24 -4.75
C ASP A 114 -15.13 6.33 -3.30
N LEU A 115 -13.90 5.87 -3.03
CA LEU A 115 -13.29 5.91 -1.70
C LEU A 115 -12.61 7.26 -1.44
N LYS A 116 -12.66 7.71 -0.18
CA LYS A 116 -11.89 8.85 0.31
C LYS A 116 -10.43 8.45 0.53
N TYR A 117 -9.49 9.15 -0.11
CA TYR A 117 -8.06 8.81 -0.06
C TYR A 117 -7.31 9.48 1.10
N ASP A 118 -7.91 10.49 1.72
CA ASP A 118 -7.36 11.33 2.80
C ASP A 118 -7.62 10.77 4.21
N LEU A 119 -7.93 9.47 4.34
CA LEU A 119 -8.25 8.85 5.62
C LEU A 119 -6.98 8.43 6.37
N ASN A 120 -6.82 8.91 7.60
CA ASN A 120 -5.66 8.61 8.45
C ASN A 120 -5.85 7.37 9.36
N PHE A 121 -6.53 6.33 8.85
CA PHE A 121 -6.87 5.15 9.65
C PHE A 121 -5.67 4.27 10.02
N ILE A 122 -4.51 4.46 9.37
CA ILE A 122 -3.29 3.71 9.68
C ILE A 122 -2.78 4.04 11.08
N ASN A 123 -2.89 5.30 11.50
CA ASN A 123 -2.37 5.76 12.79
C ASN A 123 -3.36 5.57 13.95
N GLU A 124 -4.63 5.33 13.64
CA GLU A 124 -5.71 5.26 14.63
C GLU A 124 -5.93 3.83 15.18
N TRP A 125 -5.39 2.81 14.52
CA TRP A 125 -5.68 1.41 14.84
C TRP A 125 -4.47 0.69 15.47
N PRO A 126 -4.62 0.13 16.69
CA PRO A 126 -3.51 -0.48 17.41
C PRO A 126 -3.10 -1.86 16.88
N SER A 127 -3.94 -2.53 16.08
CA SER A 127 -3.74 -3.90 15.61
C SER A 127 -3.47 -3.93 14.11
N ILE A 128 -2.27 -4.38 13.72
CA ILE A 128 -1.88 -4.61 12.32
C ILE A 128 -2.84 -5.62 11.65
N ASN A 129 -3.32 -6.60 12.40
CA ASN A 129 -4.28 -7.59 11.90
C ASN A 129 -5.62 -6.95 11.53
N ASP A 130 -6.09 -5.97 12.31
CA ASP A 130 -7.34 -5.24 12.03
C ASP A 130 -7.17 -4.30 10.85
N LEU A 131 -6.05 -3.59 10.80
CA LEU A 131 -5.68 -2.73 9.67
C LEU A 131 -5.66 -3.50 8.35
N THR A 132 -5.16 -4.75 8.37
CA THR A 132 -5.12 -5.63 7.20
C THR A 132 -6.51 -5.88 6.62
N TRP A 133 -7.55 -6.02 7.46
CA TRP A 133 -8.92 -6.21 6.97
C TRP A 133 -9.49 -4.96 6.31
N ILE A 134 -9.18 -3.77 6.83
CA ILE A 134 -9.58 -2.50 6.22
C ILE A 134 -8.93 -2.37 4.84
N ILE A 135 -7.61 -2.62 4.75
CA ILE A 135 -6.87 -2.57 3.48
C ILE A 135 -7.44 -3.59 2.49
N LYS A 136 -7.71 -4.82 2.94
CA LYS A 136 -8.29 -5.85 2.08
C LYS A 136 -9.69 -5.49 1.58
N ALA A 137 -10.55 -4.96 2.43
CA ALA A 137 -11.89 -4.56 2.03
C ALA A 137 -11.86 -3.38 1.05
N ARG A 138 -11.08 -2.33 1.35
CA ARG A 138 -10.97 -1.13 0.52
C ARG A 138 -10.27 -1.39 -0.82
N GLY A 139 -9.22 -2.21 -0.83
CA GLY A 139 -8.45 -2.54 -2.03
C GLY A 139 -9.04 -3.70 -2.84
N GLU A 140 -10.17 -4.25 -2.44
CA GLU A 140 -10.75 -5.47 -3.01
C GLU A 140 -9.77 -6.67 -3.03
N LEU A 141 -8.98 -6.80 -1.96
CA LEU A 141 -7.97 -7.86 -1.77
C LEU A 141 -8.45 -8.97 -0.82
N ILE A 142 -9.75 -9.02 -0.52
CA ILE A 142 -10.31 -10.21 0.15
C ILE A 142 -10.26 -11.35 -0.86
N SER A 143 -9.77 -12.52 -0.44
CA SER A 143 -9.70 -13.70 -1.29
C SER A 143 -11.11 -14.25 -1.55
N LEU A 144 -11.74 -13.71 -2.59
CA LEU A 144 -13.04 -14.08 -3.15
C LEU A 144 -12.84 -14.70 -4.54
N ASN A 145 -13.90 -15.28 -5.11
CA ASN A 145 -13.81 -15.94 -6.41
C ASN A 145 -13.58 -14.97 -7.56
N TYR A 146 -14.19 -13.78 -7.53
CA TYR A 146 -13.89 -12.77 -8.53
C TYR A 146 -12.54 -12.11 -8.26
N LYS A 147 -11.62 -12.28 -9.19
CA LYS A 147 -10.34 -11.56 -9.23
C LYS A 147 -10.23 -10.83 -10.56
N ARG A 148 -9.98 -9.52 -10.49
CA ARG A 148 -9.93 -8.66 -11.68
C ARG A 148 -8.83 -9.03 -12.68
N TYR A 149 -7.77 -9.67 -12.21
CA TYR A 149 -6.59 -10.04 -12.99
C TYR A 149 -6.58 -11.51 -13.44
N GLU A 150 -7.62 -12.28 -13.11
CA GLU A 150 -7.68 -13.71 -13.42
C GLU A 150 -8.94 -14.02 -14.23
N THR A 151 -8.76 -14.42 -15.49
CA THR A 151 -9.87 -14.69 -16.44
C THR A 151 -10.36 -16.14 -16.43
N SER A 152 -9.65 -17.05 -15.75
CA SER A 152 -9.86 -18.50 -15.83
C SER A 152 -10.68 -19.09 -14.67
N ALA A 153 -10.90 -18.35 -13.59
CA ALA A 153 -11.65 -18.83 -12.43
C ALA A 153 -13.15 -18.51 -12.58
N SER A 154 -14.01 -19.39 -12.06
CA SER A 154 -15.43 -19.06 -11.86
C SER A 154 -15.52 -17.82 -11.00
N SER A 155 -16.05 -16.73 -11.54
CA SER A 155 -16.21 -15.46 -10.82
C SER A 155 -17.45 -15.43 -9.93
N LEU A 156 -18.27 -16.49 -9.98
CA LEU A 156 -19.55 -16.58 -9.30
C LEU A 156 -19.38 -16.90 -7.81
N CYS A 157 -20.34 -16.46 -7.00
CA CYS A 157 -20.36 -16.74 -5.57
C CYS A 157 -20.58 -18.23 -5.28
N SER A 158 -19.62 -18.84 -4.57
CA SER A 158 -19.72 -20.23 -4.10
C SER A 158 -20.70 -20.42 -2.94
N LEU A 159 -21.19 -19.34 -2.33
CA LEU A 159 -22.08 -19.44 -1.18
C LEU A 159 -23.55 -19.48 -1.58
N CYS A 160 -23.94 -18.69 -2.58
CA CYS A 160 -25.36 -18.50 -2.91
C CYS A 160 -25.69 -18.93 -4.34
N ASN A 161 -26.91 -19.41 -4.53
CA ASN A 161 -27.41 -19.88 -5.83
C ASN A 161 -27.97 -18.74 -6.70
N LEU A 162 -27.50 -17.51 -6.52
CA LEU A 162 -27.98 -16.33 -7.27
C LEU A 162 -27.20 -16.09 -8.58
N SER A 163 -26.17 -16.91 -8.85
CA SER A 163 -25.28 -16.76 -10.01
C SER A 163 -24.72 -15.34 -10.17
N GLN A 164 -24.46 -14.68 -9.04
CA GLN A 164 -23.88 -13.35 -8.99
C GLN A 164 -22.36 -13.44 -8.87
N GLN A 165 -21.66 -12.46 -9.43
CA GLN A 165 -20.23 -12.30 -9.26
C GLN A 165 -19.88 -12.08 -7.79
N GLU A 166 -18.87 -12.79 -7.27
CA GLU A 166 -18.44 -12.70 -5.89
C GLU A 166 -17.37 -11.62 -5.69
N ASP A 167 -17.76 -10.37 -5.85
CA ASP A 167 -16.91 -9.22 -5.54
C ASP A 167 -17.15 -8.71 -4.10
N ILE A 168 -16.45 -7.63 -3.73
CA ILE A 168 -16.62 -6.99 -2.42
C ILE A 168 -18.05 -6.50 -2.20
N TYR A 169 -18.73 -6.01 -3.24
CA TYR A 169 -20.12 -5.55 -3.09
C TYR A 169 -21.03 -6.73 -2.79
N HIS A 170 -20.95 -7.82 -3.54
CA HIS A 170 -21.72 -9.02 -3.28
C HIS A 170 -21.43 -9.58 -1.88
N PHE A 171 -20.16 -9.76 -1.55
CA PHE A 171 -19.72 -10.34 -0.28
C PHE A 171 -20.13 -9.50 0.93
N ILE A 172 -19.94 -8.17 0.89
CA ILE A 172 -20.20 -7.31 2.05
C ILE A 172 -21.64 -6.82 2.11
N ALA A 173 -22.30 -6.56 0.98
CA ALA A 173 -23.57 -5.82 0.97
C ALA A 173 -24.81 -6.68 0.75
N ILE A 174 -24.77 -7.71 -0.12
CA ILE A 174 -26.01 -8.33 -0.62
C ILE A 174 -26.07 -9.87 -0.56
N CYS A 175 -24.95 -10.59 -0.39
CA CYS A 175 -24.96 -12.07 -0.38
C CYS A 175 -25.92 -12.61 0.70
N PRO A 176 -26.98 -13.36 0.34
CA PRO A 176 -28.04 -13.74 1.29
C PRO A 176 -27.55 -14.67 2.41
N ILE A 177 -26.56 -15.52 2.12
CA ILE A 177 -25.96 -16.44 3.10
C ILE A 177 -25.25 -15.68 4.22
N LEU A 178 -24.72 -14.49 3.92
CA LEU A 178 -23.99 -13.66 4.88
C LEU A 178 -24.90 -12.65 5.61
N LYS A 179 -26.22 -12.74 5.42
CA LYS A 179 -27.21 -11.81 5.99
C LYS A 179 -27.09 -11.68 7.51
N GLU A 180 -26.98 -12.79 8.23
CA GLU A 180 -26.95 -12.78 9.69
C GLU A 180 -25.71 -12.07 10.24
N PHE A 181 -24.56 -12.25 9.57
CA PHE A 181 -23.33 -11.55 9.90
C PHE A 181 -23.47 -10.04 9.66
N ARG A 182 -24.10 -9.63 8.55
CA ARG A 182 -24.35 -8.22 8.28
C ARG A 182 -25.29 -7.62 9.33
N VAL A 183 -26.38 -8.29 9.68
CA VAL A 183 -27.31 -7.80 10.71
C VAL A 183 -26.59 -7.65 12.06
N LYS A 184 -25.77 -8.65 12.43
CA LYS A 184 -25.02 -8.63 13.70
C LYS A 184 -24.07 -7.44 13.79
N TRP A 185 -23.26 -7.21 12.76
CA TRP A 185 -22.16 -6.24 12.79
C TRP A 185 -22.52 -4.90 12.16
N LEU A 186 -23.13 -4.90 10.97
CA LEU A 186 -23.47 -3.73 10.15
C LEU A 186 -24.93 -3.28 10.31
N LYS A 187 -25.70 -3.93 11.20
CA LYS A 187 -27.07 -3.55 11.59
C LYS A 187 -28.10 -3.54 10.46
N LYS A 188 -27.77 -4.06 9.28
CA LYS A 188 -28.66 -4.17 8.12
C LYS A 188 -28.52 -5.52 7.44
N ALA A 189 -29.62 -6.01 6.87
CA ALA A 189 -29.64 -7.27 6.12
C ALA A 189 -29.09 -7.15 4.70
N VAL A 190 -29.20 -5.95 4.11
CA VAL A 190 -28.75 -5.58 2.77
C VAL A 190 -28.21 -4.16 2.88
N LEU A 191 -27.09 -3.88 2.22
CA LEU A 191 -26.55 -2.53 2.10
C LEU A 191 -26.68 -2.02 0.67
N THR A 192 -27.01 -0.74 0.53
CA THR A 192 -26.83 -0.04 -0.75
C THR A 192 -25.33 0.15 -1.02
N ARG A 193 -25.00 0.49 -2.26
CA ARG A 193 -23.61 0.81 -2.63
C ARG A 193 -23.06 1.98 -1.83
N GLU A 194 -23.86 3.03 -1.65
CA GLU A 194 -23.47 4.22 -0.86
C GLU A 194 -23.20 3.86 0.61
N GLU A 195 -24.04 3.02 1.20
CA GLU A 195 -23.84 2.55 2.58
C GLU A 195 -22.56 1.75 2.74
N LEU A 196 -22.27 0.84 1.79
CA LEU A 196 -21.00 0.11 1.77
C LEU A 196 -19.82 1.08 1.67
N ILE A 197 -19.88 2.07 0.78
CA ILE A 197 -18.83 3.08 0.63
C ILE A 197 -18.64 3.86 1.94
N ASN A 198 -19.72 4.21 2.65
CA ASN A 198 -19.63 4.88 3.94
C ASN A 198 -18.88 4.03 4.99
N TYR A 199 -19.16 2.73 5.08
CA TYR A 199 -18.38 1.82 5.94
C TYR A 199 -16.90 1.75 5.52
N LEU A 200 -16.65 1.60 4.22
CA LEU A 200 -15.28 1.54 3.68
C LEU A 200 -14.53 2.85 3.93
N ASN A 201 -15.22 3.99 4.00
CA ASN A 201 -14.68 5.31 4.32
C ASN A 201 -14.66 5.64 5.82
N GLY A 202 -14.85 4.65 6.68
CA GLY A 202 -14.60 4.77 8.11
C GLY A 202 -15.80 5.15 8.97
N ALA A 203 -17.04 5.00 8.47
CA ALA A 203 -18.23 5.20 9.30
C ALA A 203 -18.19 4.34 10.59
N ASP A 204 -17.81 3.06 10.45
CA ASP A 204 -17.51 2.17 11.59
C ASP A 204 -16.59 1.03 11.14
N PHE A 205 -15.28 1.27 11.21
CA PHE A 205 -14.29 0.24 10.86
C PHE A 205 -14.34 -0.97 11.78
N LYS A 206 -14.70 -0.80 13.06
CA LYS A 206 -14.78 -1.93 14.00
C LYS A 206 -15.85 -2.92 13.56
N ALA A 207 -17.02 -2.41 13.21
CA ALA A 207 -18.11 -3.22 12.66
C ALA A 207 -17.70 -3.90 11.35
N LEU A 208 -17.08 -3.16 10.42
CA LEU A 208 -16.61 -3.69 9.15
C LEU A 208 -15.58 -4.82 9.33
N ILE A 209 -14.58 -4.63 10.19
CA ILE A 209 -13.55 -5.64 10.47
C ILE A 209 -14.19 -6.91 11.05
N ASN A 210 -15.06 -6.76 12.04
CA ASN A 210 -15.72 -7.90 12.67
C ASN A 210 -16.61 -8.66 11.68
N TYR A 211 -17.31 -7.93 10.80
CA TYR A 211 -18.03 -8.53 9.69
C TYR A 211 -17.08 -9.32 8.78
N CYS A 212 -16.05 -8.68 8.23
CA CYS A 212 -15.14 -9.31 7.27
C CYS A 212 -14.48 -10.56 7.85
N LYS A 213 -14.00 -10.51 9.10
CA LYS A 213 -13.41 -11.67 9.79
C LYS A 213 -14.39 -12.84 9.87
N THR A 214 -15.56 -12.60 10.46
CA THR A 214 -16.52 -13.66 10.75
C THR A 214 -17.17 -14.22 9.49
N ALA A 215 -17.55 -13.35 8.54
CA ALA A 215 -18.12 -13.74 7.26
C ALA A 215 -17.11 -14.50 6.39
N TRP A 216 -15.83 -14.08 6.37
CA TRP A 216 -14.80 -14.76 5.59
C TRP A 216 -14.44 -16.12 6.18
N GLN A 217 -14.35 -16.23 7.51
CA GLN A 217 -14.15 -17.51 8.18
C GLN A 217 -15.29 -18.49 7.88
N TYR A 218 -16.54 -18.02 7.92
CA TYR A 218 -17.69 -18.83 7.57
C TYR A 218 -17.69 -19.25 6.10
N ARG A 219 -17.37 -18.31 5.19
CA ARG A 219 -17.18 -18.61 3.76
C ARG A 219 -16.13 -19.70 3.57
N TYR A 220 -14.96 -19.53 4.19
CA TYR A 220 -13.85 -20.47 4.08
C TYR A 220 -14.27 -21.87 4.53
N PHE A 221 -14.94 -21.96 5.68
CA PHE A 221 -15.51 -23.21 6.17
C PHE A 221 -16.48 -23.84 5.16
N LEU A 222 -17.47 -23.10 4.66
CA LEU A 222 -18.44 -23.64 3.70
C LEU A 222 -17.81 -24.08 2.38
N VAL A 223 -16.83 -23.34 1.87
CA VAL A 223 -16.12 -23.70 0.64
C VAL A 223 -15.29 -24.97 0.83
N GLN A 224 -14.62 -25.12 1.98
CA GLN A 224 -13.86 -26.33 2.28
C GLN A 224 -14.74 -27.56 2.53
N GLU A 225 -15.91 -27.41 3.16
CA GLU A 225 -16.75 -28.56 3.52
C GLU A 225 -17.68 -29.00 2.37
N PHE A 226 -18.14 -28.09 1.52
CA PHE A 226 -19.25 -28.37 0.58
C PHE A 226 -18.95 -28.08 -0.90
N ASN A 227 -17.79 -27.51 -1.24
CA ASN A 227 -17.48 -27.10 -2.62
C ASN A 227 -16.19 -27.76 -3.18
N TYR A 228 -15.89 -29.01 -2.79
CA TYR A 228 -14.88 -29.86 -3.43
C TYR A 228 -15.45 -30.69 -4.59
#